data_AF-A0A9Y1BIP2-F1
#
_entry.id   AF-A0A9Y1BIP2-F1
#
_cell.length_a   1.000
_cell.length_b   1.000
_cell.length_c   1.000
_cell.angle_alpha   90.00
_cell.angle_beta   90.00
_cell.angle_gamma   90.00
#
_symmetry.space_group_name_H-M   'P 1'
#
loop_
_entity.id
_entity.type
_entity.pdbx_description
1 polymer ?
#
loop_
_entity_poly.entity_id
_entity_poly.type
_entity_poly.pdbx_seq_one_letter_code
_entity_poly.pdbx_strand_id
1 'polypeptide(L)'
;MNKDKIIGLFLILFSIAVIGATIVLTIVLPAIDFDTYQIIGYYVIAGIISFAILVIMLLLAWIGWTLIITPAPEEIDFEDLDEEENESSKDEEKENENK
;
A
#
# COMPACT_ATOMS: atom_id res chain seq x y z
N MET A 1 -6.54 -17.32 4.91
CA MET A 1 -6.41 -15.85 4.79
C MET A 1 -6.55 -15.51 3.32
N ASN A 2 -7.32 -14.48 2.97
CA ASN A 2 -7.33 -13.95 1.60
C ASN A 2 -5.91 -13.59 1.18
N LYS A 3 -5.59 -13.86 -0.09
CA LYS A 3 -4.27 -13.60 -0.68
C LYS A 3 -3.85 -12.14 -0.47
N ASP A 4 -4.81 -11.23 -0.53
CA ASP A 4 -4.61 -9.78 -0.35
C ASP A 4 -4.21 -9.42 1.09
N LYS A 5 -4.77 -10.13 2.07
CA LYS A 5 -4.41 -9.94 3.49
C LYS A 5 -2.99 -10.43 3.79
N ILE A 6 -2.55 -11.50 3.11
CA ILE A 6 -1.17 -12.00 3.22
C ILE A 6 -0.19 -11.01 2.57
N ILE A 7 -0.55 -10.46 1.41
CA ILE A 7 0.28 -9.44 0.72
C ILE A 7 0.40 -8.17 1.56
N GLY A 8 -0.69 -7.70 2.17
CA GLY A 8 -0.67 -6.53 3.05
C GLY A 8 0.17 -6.75 4.30
N LEU A 9 0.07 -7.92 4.94
CA LEU A 9 0.91 -8.29 6.09
C LEU A 9 2.40 -8.35 5.70
N PHE A 10 2.71 -8.97 4.56
CA PHE A 10 4.07 -9.08 4.07
C PHE A 10 4.68 -7.69 3.80
N LEU A 11 3.93 -6.78 3.18
CA LEU A 11 4.35 -5.40 2.94
C LEU A 11 4.70 -4.65 4.23
N ILE A 12 3.87 -4.78 5.26
CA ILE A 12 4.11 -4.15 6.56
C ILE A 12 5.38 -4.72 7.21
N LEU A 13 5.51 -6.05 7.28
CA LEU A 13 6.68 -6.69 7.88
C LEU A 13 7.98 -6.36 7.12
N PHE A 14 7.91 -6.38 5.80
CA PHE A 14 9.03 -6.00 4.94
C PHE A 14 9.44 -4.54 5.18
N SER A 15 8.48 -3.62 5.22
CA SER A 15 8.73 -2.21 5.50
C SER A 15 9.40 -2.01 6.87
N ILE A 16 8.89 -2.65 7.93
CA ILE A 16 9.48 -2.59 9.27
C ILE A 16 10.91 -3.13 9.27
N ALA A 17 11.15 -4.25 8.59
CA ALA A 17 12.48 -4.85 8.48
C ALA A 17 13.47 -3.91 7.78
N VAL A 18 13.05 -3.29 6.66
CA VAL A 18 13.89 -2.33 5.92
C VAL A 18 14.16 -1.07 6.75
N ILE A 19 13.17 -0.55 7.47
CA ILE A 19 13.34 0.59 8.38
C ILE A 19 14.37 0.25 9.47
N GLY A 20 14.21 -0.90 10.13
CA GLY A 20 15.15 -1.37 11.15
C GLY A 20 16.56 -1.55 10.61
N ALA A 21 16.70 -2.18 9.44
CA ALA A 21 17.99 -2.35 8.76
C ALA A 21 18.62 -1.00 8.40
N THR A 22 17.84 -0.04 7.92
CA THR A 22 18.32 1.30 7.58
C THR A 22 18.90 1.97 8.82
N ILE A 23 18.18 1.98 9.94
CA ILE A 23 18.65 2.56 11.21
C ILE A 23 19.94 1.88 11.69
N VAL A 24 20.01 0.55 11.64
CA VAL A 24 21.21 -0.18 12.08
C VAL A 24 22.41 0.17 11.20
N LEU A 25 22.23 0.20 9.88
CA LEU A 25 23.31 0.46 8.93
C LEU A 25 23.78 1.92 8.93
N THR A 26 22.88 2.88 9.13
CA THR A 26 23.19 4.31 9.01
C THR A 26 23.41 5.02 10.34
N ILE A 27 22.96 4.44 11.46
CA ILE A 27 23.12 5.04 12.79
C ILE A 27 23.98 4.15 13.70
N VAL A 28 23.66 2.86 13.81
CA VAL A 28 24.28 1.99 14.82
C VAL A 28 25.70 1.57 14.44
N LEU A 29 25.91 1.00 13.25
CA LEU A 29 27.24 0.57 12.80
C LEU A 29 28.25 1.72 12.72
N PRO A 30 27.90 2.90 12.16
CA PRO A 30 28.83 4.01 12.07
C PRO A 30 29.20 4.62 13.42
N ALA A 31 28.34 4.47 14.44
CA ALA A 31 28.62 4.95 15.79
C ALA A 31 29.71 4.14 16.51
N ILE A 32 30.05 2.94 16.03
CA ILE A 32 31.00 2.03 16.71
C ILE A 32 32.45 2.24 16.23
N ASP A 33 32.67 2.51 14.95
CA ASP A 33 34.01 2.43 14.32
C ASP A 33 34.52 3.74 13.68
N PHE A 34 33.75 4.84 13.68
CA PHE A 34 34.16 6.07 13.01
C PHE A 34 34.85 7.08 13.93
N ASP A 35 35.89 7.74 13.40
CA ASP A 35 36.57 8.87 14.04
C ASP A 35 35.70 10.15 13.97
N THR A 36 35.78 11.00 15.00
CA THR A 36 34.75 12.03 15.31
C THR A 36 34.52 13.04 14.18
N TYR A 37 35.57 13.38 13.41
CA TYR A 37 35.47 14.37 12.33
C TYR A 37 34.88 13.82 11.02
N GLN A 38 35.03 12.52 10.74
CA GLN A 38 34.40 11.88 9.57
C GLN A 38 32.91 11.59 9.81
N ILE A 39 32.51 11.48 11.08
CA ILE A 39 31.16 11.15 11.51
C ILE A 39 30.12 12.21 11.13
N ILE A 40 30.47 13.50 11.22
CA ILE A 40 29.52 14.60 10.97
C ILE A 40 29.08 14.62 9.51
N GLY A 41 30.04 14.55 8.58
CA GLY A 41 29.74 14.54 7.15
C GLY A 41 28.95 13.30 6.74
N TYR A 42 29.30 12.15 7.31
CA TYR A 42 28.58 10.89 7.10
C TYR A 42 27.11 11.01 7.55
N TYR A 43 26.84 11.49 8.76
CA TYR A 43 25.46 11.57 9.29
C TYR A 43 24.57 12.55 8.54
N VAL A 44 25.10 13.64 7.99
CA VAL A 44 24.30 14.56 7.16
C VAL A 44 23.80 13.85 5.89
N ILE A 45 24.69 13.16 5.19
CA ILE A 45 24.36 12.48 3.93
C ILE A 45 23.49 11.24 4.21
N ALA A 46 23.91 10.41 5.18
CA ALA A 46 23.20 9.22 5.57
C ALA A 46 21.81 9.54 6.16
N GLY A 47 21.68 10.67 6.87
CA GLY A 47 20.41 11.16 7.40
C GLY A 47 19.41 11.51 6.30
N ILE A 48 19.83 12.24 5.27
CA ILE A 48 18.96 12.59 4.12
C ILE A 48 18.50 11.32 3.39
N ILE A 49 19.42 10.39 3.13
CA ILE A 49 19.10 9.13 2.45
C ILE A 49 18.16 8.27 3.30
N SER A 50 18.46 8.13 4.60
CA SER A 50 17.62 7.37 5.54
C SER A 50 16.23 7.98 5.64
N PHE A 51 16.12 9.31 5.65
CA PHE A 51 14.82 9.99 5.68
C PHE A 51 13.99 9.69 4.44
N ALA A 52 14.59 9.73 3.25
CA ALA A 52 13.90 9.36 2.02
C ALA A 52 13.40 7.91 2.04
N ILE A 53 14.24 6.97 2.51
CA ILE A 53 13.85 5.56 2.67
C ILE A 53 12.70 5.42 3.67
N LEU A 54 12.76 6.10 4.81
CA LEU A 54 11.72 6.07 5.84
C LEU A 54 10.38 6.54 5.30
N VAL A 55 10.35 7.65 4.56
CA VAL A 55 9.12 8.18 3.96
C VAL A 55 8.51 7.16 3.00
N ILE A 56 9.32 6.58 2.11
CA ILE A 56 8.85 5.59 1.14
C ILE A 56 8.32 4.35 1.87
N MET A 57 9.09 3.81 2.82
CA MET A 57 8.71 2.62 3.58
C MET A 57 7.44 2.85 4.41
N LEU A 58 7.25 4.05 4.96
CA LEU A 58 6.04 4.40 5.71
C LEU A 58 4.81 4.47 4.79
N LEU A 59 4.97 4.96 3.56
CA LEU A 59 3.92 4.90 2.53
C LEU A 59 3.60 3.44 2.13
N LEU A 60 4.60 2.58 1.95
CA LEU A 60 4.39 1.15 1.66
C LEU A 60 3.66 0.43 2.80
N ALA A 61 4.04 0.72 4.05
CA ALA A 61 3.37 0.16 5.23
C ALA A 61 1.93 0.66 5.32
N TRP A 62 1.68 1.93 5.03
CA TRP A 62 0.34 2.50 4.97
C TRP A 62 -0.52 1.80 3.90
N ILE A 63 0.03 1.57 2.70
CA ILE A 63 -0.68 0.83 1.64
C ILE A 63 -0.97 -0.62 2.10
N GLY A 64 0.03 -1.30 2.69
CA GLY A 64 -0.16 -2.63 3.26
C GLY A 64 -1.26 -2.67 4.34
N TRP A 65 -1.36 -1.62 5.15
CA TRP A 65 -2.43 -1.45 6.14
C TRP A 65 -3.79 -1.28 5.47
N THR A 66 -3.89 -0.47 4.43
CA THR A 66 -5.16 -0.29 3.68
C THR A 66 -5.65 -1.58 3.04
N LEU A 67 -4.76 -2.41 2.47
CA LEU A 67 -5.10 -3.71 1.87
C LEU A 67 -5.66 -4.72 2.88
N ILE A 68 -5.30 -4.59 4.16
CA ILE A 68 -5.83 -5.45 5.23
C ILE A 68 -7.26 -5.06 5.59
N ILE A 69 -7.61 -3.76 5.48
CA ILE A 69 -8.89 -3.20 5.90
C ILE A 69 -9.90 -3.02 4.76
N THR A 70 -9.48 -3.11 3.49
CA THR A 70 -10.38 -3.11 2.33
C THR A 70 -10.77 -4.55 2.00
N PRO A 71 -12.00 -5.01 2.31
CA PRO A 71 -12.50 -6.26 1.75
C PRO A 71 -12.53 -6.13 0.23
N ALA A 72 -12.12 -7.17 -0.49
CA ALA A 72 -12.24 -7.19 -1.94
C ALA A 72 -13.70 -6.87 -2.30
N PRO A 73 -13.95 -5.92 -3.22
CA PRO A 73 -15.30 -5.65 -3.69
C PRO A 73 -15.88 -6.98 -4.19
N GLU A 74 -17.16 -7.22 -3.88
CA GLU A 74 -17.87 -8.39 -4.40
C GLU A 74 -17.66 -8.44 -5.91
N GLU A 75 -17.33 -9.63 -6.41
CA GLU A 75 -17.26 -9.88 -7.84
C GLU A 75 -18.62 -9.46 -8.39
N ILE A 76 -18.64 -8.42 -9.22
CA ILE A 76 -19.87 -7.98 -9.87
C ILE A 76 -20.31 -9.19 -10.69
N ASP A 77 -21.39 -9.85 -10.27
CA ASP A 77 -21.95 -10.93 -11.05
C ASP A 77 -22.54 -10.27 -12.29
N PHE A 78 -21.83 -10.38 -13.40
CA PHE A 78 -22.24 -9.75 -14.65
C PHE A 78 -23.60 -10.29 -15.13
N GLU A 79 -24.07 -11.40 -14.56
CA GLU A 79 -25.38 -11.99 -14.80
C GLU A 79 -26.53 -11.15 -14.21
N ASP A 80 -26.32 -10.44 -13.09
CA ASP A 80 -27.33 -9.54 -12.49
C ASP A 80 -27.45 -8.20 -13.24
N LEU A 81 -26.36 -7.74 -13.88
CA LEU A 81 -26.37 -6.52 -14.69
C LEU A 81 -27.17 -6.68 -15.99
N ASP A 82 -27.15 -7.88 -16.57
CA ASP A 82 -27.92 -8.19 -17.78
C ASP A 82 -29.43 -8.24 -17.48
N GLU A 83 -29.85 -8.68 -16.28
CA GLU A 83 -31.28 -8.72 -15.90
C GLU A 83 -31.86 -7.30 -15.66
N GLU A 84 -31.14 -6.40 -14.98
CA GLU A 84 -31.59 -5.01 -14.78
C GLU A 84 -31.68 -4.22 -16.10
N GLU A 85 -30.76 -4.43 -17.05
CA GLU A 85 -30.78 -3.75 -18.36
C GLU A 85 -31.95 -4.24 -19.24
N ASN A 86 -32.30 -5.52 -19.15
CA ASN A 86 -33.44 -6.11 -19.87
C ASN A 86 -34.79 -5.68 -19.29
N GLU A 87 -34.90 -5.48 -17.97
CA GLU A 87 -36.15 -5.03 -17.33
C GLU A 87 -36.41 -3.54 -17.62
N SER A 88 -35.36 -2.70 -17.56
CA SER A 88 -35.44 -1.27 -17.93
C SER A 88 -35.84 -1.06 -19.39
N SER A 89 -35.36 -1.89 -20.31
CA SER A 89 -35.69 -1.78 -21.75
C SER A 89 -37.14 -2.18 -22.06
N LYS A 90 -37.72 -3.08 -21.27
CA LYS A 90 -39.07 -3.62 -21.49
C LYS A 90 -40.17 -2.70 -20.97
N ASP A 91 -39.87 -1.88 -19.97
CA ASP A 91 -40.78 -0.87 -19.45
C ASP A 91 -40.82 0.38 -20.36
N GLU A 92 -39.69 0.78 -20.96
CA GLU A 92 -39.65 1.88 -21.95
C GLU A 92 -40.43 1.56 -23.24
N GLU A 93 -40.46 0.29 -23.66
CA GLU A 93 -41.19 -0.13 -24.87
C GLU A 93 -42.72 -0.12 -24.65
N LYS A 94 -43.19 -0.46 -23.44
CA LYS A 94 -44.63 -0.43 -23.08
C LYS A 94 -45.18 0.97 -22.85
N GLU A 95 -44.36 1.92 -22.46
CA GLU A 95 -44.79 3.33 -22.30
C GLU A 95 -44.99 4.02 -23.66
N ASN A 96 -44.26 3.61 -24.69
CA ASN A 96 -44.37 4.17 -26.04
C ASN A 96 -45.50 3.57 -26.90
N GLU A 97 -45.98 2.36 -26.60
CA GLU A 97 -47.11 1.75 -27.34
C GLU A 97 -48.50 2.22 -26.88
N ASN A 98 -48.60 2.89 -25.72
CA ASN A 98 -49.87 3.31 -25.12
C ASN A 98 -50.16 4.82 -25.27
N LYS A 99 -49.44 5.52 -26.18
CA LYS A 99 -49.55 6.97 -26.39
C LYS A 99 -50.04 7.34 -27.79
#